data_AF-A0A7V0X135-F1
#
_entry.id   AF-A0A7V0X135-F1
#
_cell.length_a   1.000
_cell.length_b   1.000
_cell.length_c   1.000
_cell.angle_alpha   90.00
_cell.angle_beta   90.00
_cell.angle_gamma   90.00
#
_symmetry.space_group_name_H-M   'P 1'
#
loop_
_entity.id
_entity.type
_entity.pdbx_description
1 polymer ?
#
loop_
_entity_poly.entity_id
_entity_poly.type
_entity_poly.pdbx_seq_one_letter_code
_entity_poly.pdbx_strand_id
1 'polypeptide(L)'
;MKKSVKEIIDKSRAIGWVMEPYAKEILSAYSISVPRFKWAKSSDEALSASRDIGYPVVAKVVSPEVVHKTEVGGVAVGISGDEQLIAVYNRMSALPGFDGVLIDEMVKGKELIIGSKNDVQFGPVVLIVIGGTAVKIYRDVVVRMAPTTEKKALGALNEFRGRELLTGHRGEKPVNLKPLVKLIERFSEMVIDLREWVESIDMNPVFSNEKNSFAADARFILADN
;
A
#
# COMPACT_ATOMS: atom_id res chain seq x y z
N MET A 1 0.73 -5.18 19.61
CA MET A 1 1.87 -5.10 18.67
C MET A 1 2.78 -6.33 18.74
N LYS A 2 3.06 -6.96 17.58
CA LYS A 2 3.98 -8.11 17.45
C LYS A 2 5.46 -7.67 17.60
N LYS A 3 6.34 -8.55 18.10
CA LYS A 3 7.77 -8.24 18.32
C LYS A 3 8.48 -7.77 17.05
N SER A 4 8.27 -8.44 15.93
CA SER A 4 8.86 -8.06 14.63
C SER A 4 8.43 -6.67 14.16
N VAL A 5 7.17 -6.29 14.40
CA VAL A 5 6.65 -4.96 14.03
C VAL A 5 7.31 -3.87 14.89
N LYS A 6 7.49 -4.12 16.18
CA LYS A 6 8.20 -3.19 17.07
C LYS A 6 9.63 -2.95 16.61
N GLU A 7 10.36 -4.01 16.26
CA GLU A 7 11.74 -3.91 15.77
C GLU A 7 11.85 -3.09 14.48
N ILE A 8 10.89 -3.22 13.56
CA ILE A 8 10.81 -2.40 12.34
C ILE A 8 10.60 -0.93 12.69
N ILE A 9 9.65 -0.62 13.58
CA ILE A 9 9.35 0.74 14.02
C ILE A 9 10.58 1.37 14.68
N ASP A 10 11.22 0.65 15.60
CA ASP A 10 12.40 1.14 16.32
C ASP A 10 13.57 1.47 15.37
N LYS A 11 13.81 0.63 14.35
CA LYS A 11 14.81 0.90 13.31
C LYS A 11 14.46 2.10 12.41
N SER A 12 13.17 2.36 12.24
CA SER A 12 12.66 3.43 11.37
C SER A 12 12.58 4.79 12.06
N ARG A 13 12.74 4.84 13.40
CA ARG A 13 12.67 6.10 14.19
C ARG A 13 13.63 7.18 13.71
N ALA A 14 14.85 6.80 13.33
CA ALA A 14 15.87 7.77 12.90
C ALA A 14 15.49 8.53 11.63
N ILE A 15 14.66 7.94 10.75
CA ILE A 15 14.21 8.56 9.50
C ILE A 15 12.80 9.13 9.60
N GLY A 16 12.02 8.79 10.64
CA GLY A 16 10.67 9.32 10.88
C GLY A 16 9.54 8.60 10.12
N TRP A 17 9.83 7.62 9.29
CA TRP A 17 8.85 6.86 8.51
C TRP A 17 9.34 5.44 8.20
N VAL A 18 8.44 4.52 7.86
CA VAL A 18 8.81 3.13 7.52
C VAL A 18 8.96 2.96 6.01
N MET A 19 10.14 2.53 5.55
CA MET A 19 10.39 2.21 4.14
C MET A 19 9.48 1.08 3.62
N GLU A 20 9.10 1.13 2.34
CA GLU A 20 8.05 0.26 1.77
C GLU A 20 8.25 -1.26 1.99
N PRO A 21 9.45 -1.86 1.85
CA PRO A 21 9.61 -3.30 2.10
C PRO A 21 9.18 -3.69 3.52
N TYR A 22 9.60 -2.88 4.50
CA TYR A 22 9.22 -3.07 5.90
C TYR A 22 7.75 -2.74 6.17
N ALA A 23 7.19 -1.73 5.49
CA ALA A 23 5.77 -1.43 5.56
C ALA A 23 4.93 -2.64 5.12
N LYS A 24 5.32 -3.33 4.04
CA LYS A 24 4.67 -4.55 3.56
C LYS A 24 4.84 -5.74 4.52
N GLU A 25 5.98 -5.83 5.21
CA GLU A 25 6.17 -6.82 6.29
C GLU A 25 5.22 -6.57 7.47
N ILE A 26 5.05 -5.31 7.89
CA ILE A 26 4.07 -4.94 8.93
C ILE A 26 2.66 -5.31 8.48
N LEU A 27 2.25 -4.93 7.27
CA LEU A 27 0.93 -5.27 6.73
C LEU A 27 0.68 -6.78 6.73
N SER A 28 1.66 -7.56 6.25
CA SER A 28 1.59 -9.02 6.24
C SER A 28 1.48 -9.59 7.66
N ALA A 29 2.17 -9.00 8.63
CA ALA A 29 2.07 -9.37 10.04
C ALA A 29 0.66 -9.13 10.60
N TYR A 30 -0.12 -8.19 10.06
CA TYR A 30 -1.54 -7.99 10.39
C TYR A 30 -2.51 -8.75 9.47
N SER A 31 -2.00 -9.69 8.66
CA SER A 31 -2.80 -10.45 7.69
C SER A 31 -3.48 -9.58 6.64
N ILE A 32 -2.87 -8.44 6.31
CA ILE A 32 -3.24 -7.61 5.17
C ILE A 32 -2.44 -8.11 3.97
N SER A 33 -3.14 -8.50 2.91
CA SER A 33 -2.51 -9.01 1.70
C SER A 33 -1.75 -7.90 0.97
N VAL A 34 -0.52 -8.21 0.58
CA VAL A 34 0.33 -7.39 -0.30
C VAL A 34 0.70 -8.22 -1.54
N PRO A 35 1.01 -7.61 -2.70
CA PRO A 35 1.53 -8.34 -3.85
C PRO A 35 2.81 -9.10 -3.49
N ARG A 36 3.13 -10.19 -4.18
CA ARG A 36 4.45 -10.82 -4.03
C ARG A 36 5.53 -9.80 -4.35
N PHE A 37 6.58 -9.76 -3.55
CA PHE A 37 7.64 -8.78 -3.71
C PHE A 37 9.01 -9.33 -3.29
N LYS A 38 10.05 -8.70 -3.81
CA LYS A 38 11.44 -8.89 -3.37
C LYS A 38 12.17 -7.57 -3.35
N TRP A 39 12.86 -7.30 -2.25
CA TRP A 39 13.79 -6.17 -2.18
C TRP A 39 15.15 -6.61 -2.72
N ALA A 40 15.53 -6.07 -3.89
CA ALA A 40 16.76 -6.37 -4.59
C ALA A 40 17.79 -5.26 -4.38
N LYS A 41 18.98 -5.63 -3.90
CA LYS A 41 20.11 -4.73 -3.65
C LYS A 41 21.07 -4.62 -4.84
N SER A 42 20.90 -5.46 -5.86
CA SER A 42 21.67 -5.46 -7.11
C SER A 42 20.77 -5.67 -8.32
N SER A 43 21.27 -5.37 -9.52
CA SER A 43 20.57 -5.67 -10.78
C SER A 43 20.34 -7.17 -10.95
N ASP A 44 21.29 -8.01 -10.53
CA ASP A 44 21.18 -9.46 -10.63
C ASP A 44 20.10 -10.01 -9.70
N GLU A 45 20.01 -9.49 -8.47
CA GLU A 45 18.90 -9.80 -7.57
C GLU A 45 17.56 -9.34 -8.14
N ALA A 46 17.52 -8.18 -8.80
CA ALA A 46 16.30 -7.67 -9.42
C ALA A 46 15.83 -8.57 -10.58
N LEU A 47 16.76 -9.03 -11.42
CA LEU A 47 16.49 -9.97 -12.50
C LEU A 47 16.06 -11.35 -11.98
N SER A 48 16.70 -11.84 -10.93
CA SER A 48 16.30 -13.09 -10.29
C SER A 48 14.89 -13.00 -9.71
N ALA A 49 14.59 -11.90 -9.02
CA ALA A 49 13.28 -11.63 -8.45
C ALA A 49 12.18 -11.50 -9.52
N SER A 50 12.45 -10.79 -10.61
CA SER A 50 11.46 -10.59 -11.66
C SER A 50 11.11 -11.87 -12.39
N ARG A 51 12.09 -12.77 -12.58
CA ARG A 51 11.87 -14.10 -13.17
C ARG A 51 11.10 -15.04 -12.24
N ASP A 52 11.34 -14.97 -10.94
CA ASP A 52 10.60 -15.76 -9.92
C ASP A 52 9.14 -15.28 -9.75
N ILE A 53 8.93 -13.96 -9.70
CA ILE A 53 7.59 -13.37 -9.64
C ILE A 53 6.85 -13.59 -10.97
N GLY A 54 7.54 -13.42 -12.09
CA GLY A 54 6.99 -13.47 -13.44
C GLY A 54 6.62 -12.09 -13.97
N TYR A 55 7.02 -11.81 -15.21
CA TYR A 55 6.69 -10.57 -15.92
C TYR A 55 5.20 -10.49 -16.34
N PRO A 56 4.62 -9.28 -16.49
CA PRO A 56 5.24 -7.99 -16.19
C PRO A 56 5.32 -7.69 -14.67
N VAL A 57 6.37 -6.99 -14.27
CA VAL A 57 6.60 -6.57 -12.87
C VAL A 57 6.54 -5.05 -12.71
N VAL A 58 6.50 -4.61 -11.45
CA VAL A 58 6.67 -3.21 -11.05
C VAL A 58 8.00 -3.08 -10.31
N ALA A 59 8.78 -2.05 -10.62
CA ALA A 59 9.98 -1.68 -9.87
C ALA A 59 9.74 -0.37 -9.12
N LYS A 60 10.08 -0.33 -7.84
CA LYS A 60 10.01 0.88 -7.01
C LYS A 60 11.32 1.10 -6.29
N VAL A 61 11.83 2.33 -6.27
CA VAL A 61 13.02 2.67 -5.51
C VAL A 61 12.76 2.46 -4.01
N VAL A 62 13.74 1.91 -3.32
CA VAL A 62 13.78 1.90 -1.86
C VAL A 62 14.89 2.85 -1.43
N SER A 63 14.54 3.88 -0.66
CA SER A 63 15.47 4.87 -0.14
C SER A 63 14.86 5.55 1.09
N PRO A 64 15.64 5.81 2.15
CA PRO A 64 15.17 6.57 3.31
C PRO A 64 14.94 8.07 2.98
N GLU A 65 15.53 8.56 1.89
CA GLU A 65 15.43 9.96 1.44
C GLU A 65 14.28 10.17 0.42
N VAL A 66 13.72 9.09 -0.14
CA VAL A 66 12.66 9.15 -1.17
C VAL A 66 11.34 8.62 -0.61
N VAL A 67 10.59 9.50 0.04
CA VAL A 67 9.23 9.19 0.53
C VAL A 67 8.22 9.14 -0.63
N HIS A 68 8.27 10.15 -1.51
CA HIS A 68 7.35 10.33 -2.64
C HIS A 68 7.96 9.82 -3.95
N LYS A 69 8.04 8.48 -4.09
CA LYS A 69 8.73 7.78 -5.18
C LYS A 69 8.31 8.24 -6.58
N THR A 70 7.02 8.42 -6.83
CA THR A 70 6.51 8.79 -8.16
C THR A 70 7.06 10.12 -8.66
N GLU A 71 7.24 11.11 -7.77
CA GLU A 71 7.67 12.47 -8.13
C GLU A 71 9.11 12.53 -8.65
N VAL A 72 9.96 11.59 -8.19
CA VAL A 72 11.35 11.45 -8.64
C VAL A 72 11.51 10.37 -9.71
N GLY A 73 10.40 9.88 -10.28
CA GLY A 73 10.41 8.76 -11.22
C GLY A 73 10.85 7.43 -10.60
N GLY A 74 10.81 7.30 -9.27
CA GLY A 74 11.15 6.12 -8.49
C GLY A 74 10.13 4.99 -8.57
N VAL A 75 9.18 5.02 -9.52
CA VAL A 75 8.23 3.93 -9.80
C VAL A 75 8.23 3.66 -11.31
N ALA A 76 8.35 2.40 -11.70
CA ALA A 76 8.21 1.95 -13.07
C ALA A 76 7.29 0.72 -13.11
N VAL A 77 6.19 0.81 -13.84
CA VAL A 77 5.16 -0.24 -13.95
C VAL A 77 5.22 -0.92 -15.31
N GLY A 78 4.74 -2.17 -15.39
CA GLY A 78 4.61 -2.88 -16.67
C GLY A 78 5.95 -3.29 -17.29
N ILE A 79 6.98 -3.47 -16.47
CA ILE A 79 8.30 -3.91 -16.94
C ILE A 79 8.15 -5.31 -17.47
N SER A 80 8.44 -5.52 -18.75
CA SER A 80 8.07 -6.75 -19.47
C SER A 80 9.28 -7.65 -19.79
N GLY A 81 10.49 -7.26 -19.39
CA GLY A 81 11.69 -8.05 -19.63
C GLY A 81 12.96 -7.45 -19.00
N ASP A 82 14.03 -8.22 -19.09
CA ASP A 82 15.30 -7.98 -18.40
C ASP A 82 15.99 -6.68 -18.84
N GLU A 83 16.02 -6.39 -20.13
CA GLU A 83 16.65 -5.17 -20.67
C GLU A 83 15.98 -3.90 -20.12
N GLN A 84 14.65 -3.88 -20.13
CA GLN A 84 13.87 -2.78 -19.56
C GLN A 84 14.10 -2.67 -18.05
N LEU A 85 14.19 -3.80 -17.35
CA LEU A 85 14.44 -3.81 -15.91
C LEU A 85 15.82 -3.25 -15.56
N ILE A 86 16.88 -3.62 -16.29
CA ILE A 86 18.22 -3.09 -16.08
C ILE A 86 18.26 -1.58 -16.30
N ALA A 87 17.63 -1.09 -17.38
CA ALA A 87 17.55 0.35 -17.65
C ALA A 87 16.83 1.10 -16.51
N VAL A 88 15.74 0.54 -15.99
CA VAL A 88 15.03 1.09 -14.83
C VAL A 88 15.90 1.08 -13.57
N TYR A 89 16.57 -0.03 -13.29
CA TYR A 89 17.43 -0.18 -12.12
C TYR A 89 18.56 0.86 -12.12
N ASN A 90 19.27 1.00 -13.25
CA ASN A 90 20.37 1.96 -13.39
C ASN A 90 19.91 3.42 -13.23
N ARG A 91 18.70 3.74 -13.69
CA ARG A 91 18.12 5.08 -13.48
C ARG A 91 17.77 5.31 -12.01
N MET A 92 17.20 4.33 -11.33
CA MET A 92 16.84 4.42 -9.91
C MET A 92 18.06 4.43 -8.99
N SER A 93 19.16 3.76 -9.37
CA SER A 93 20.39 3.73 -8.57
C SER A 93 21.10 5.08 -8.44
N ALA A 94 20.73 6.05 -9.27
CA ALA A 94 21.21 7.42 -9.19
C ALA A 94 20.39 8.32 -8.25
N LEU A 95 19.29 7.81 -7.66
CA LEU A 95 18.45 8.58 -6.75
C LEU A 95 19.10 8.72 -5.36
N PRO A 96 18.82 9.81 -4.62
CA PRO A 96 19.36 10.02 -3.27
C PRO A 96 18.96 8.90 -2.31
N GLY A 97 19.88 8.50 -1.43
CA GLY A 97 19.69 7.43 -0.46
C GLY A 97 19.37 6.06 -1.07
N PHE A 98 19.70 5.80 -2.34
CA PHE A 98 19.38 4.51 -2.99
C PHE A 98 19.82 3.31 -2.16
N ASP A 99 18.85 2.49 -1.77
CA ASP A 99 19.04 1.28 -0.98
C ASP A 99 18.40 0.07 -1.70
N GLY A 100 18.43 0.08 -3.04
CA GLY A 100 17.90 -0.98 -3.88
C GLY A 100 16.53 -0.69 -4.50
N VAL A 101 15.95 -1.73 -5.10
CA VAL A 101 14.66 -1.68 -5.79
C VAL A 101 13.76 -2.76 -5.24
N LEU A 102 12.50 -2.42 -4.97
CA LEU A 102 11.43 -3.35 -4.70
C LEU A 102 10.85 -3.84 -6.02
N ILE A 103 10.98 -5.14 -6.29
CA ILE A 103 10.35 -5.81 -7.43
C ILE A 103 9.03 -6.40 -6.96
N ASP A 104 7.94 -5.92 -7.53
CA ASP A 104 6.57 -6.22 -7.16
C ASP A 104 5.84 -6.96 -8.28
N GLU A 105 4.99 -7.92 -7.90
CA GLU A 105 3.96 -8.47 -8.77
C GLU A 105 3.02 -7.37 -9.27
N MET A 106 2.77 -7.34 -10.57
CA MET A 106 1.84 -6.38 -11.17
C MET A 106 0.38 -6.82 -10.94
N VAL A 107 -0.26 -6.24 -9.92
CA VAL A 107 -1.68 -6.47 -9.63
C VAL A 107 -2.56 -5.53 -10.45
N LYS A 108 -3.70 -6.06 -10.92
CA LYS A 108 -4.77 -5.28 -11.57
C LYS A 108 -6.04 -5.33 -10.72
N GLY A 109 -6.80 -4.24 -10.75
CA GLY A 109 -8.07 -4.13 -10.06
C GLY A 109 -8.55 -2.69 -9.99
N LYS A 110 -9.68 -2.48 -9.32
CA LYS A 110 -10.13 -1.16 -8.89
C LYS A 110 -9.19 -0.64 -7.81
N GLU A 111 -8.78 0.61 -7.95
CA GLU A 111 -7.95 1.29 -6.97
C GLU A 111 -8.81 1.86 -5.85
N LEU A 112 -8.34 1.71 -4.62
CA LEU A 112 -8.82 2.40 -3.44
C LEU A 112 -7.63 3.01 -2.70
N ILE A 113 -7.91 3.98 -1.86
CA ILE A 113 -6.97 4.49 -0.86
C ILE A 113 -7.57 4.18 0.50
N ILE A 114 -6.79 3.55 1.36
CA ILE A 114 -7.19 3.27 2.74
C ILE A 114 -6.11 3.83 3.65
N GLY A 115 -6.45 4.86 4.39
CA GLY A 115 -5.54 5.55 5.28
C GLY A 115 -6.06 5.64 6.70
N SER A 116 -5.20 6.08 7.60
CA SER A 116 -5.56 6.34 8.98
C SER A 116 -4.82 7.55 9.53
N LYS A 117 -5.43 8.18 10.52
CA LYS A 117 -4.82 9.21 11.34
C LYS A 117 -5.33 9.09 12.76
N ASN A 118 -4.50 9.43 13.75
CA ASN A 118 -4.97 9.68 15.10
C ASN A 118 -5.55 11.10 15.20
N ASP A 119 -6.87 11.19 15.20
CA ASP A 119 -7.57 12.46 15.41
C ASP A 119 -7.55 12.86 16.89
N VAL A 120 -7.39 14.15 17.17
CA VAL A 120 -7.26 14.68 18.54
C VAL A 120 -8.56 14.51 19.34
N GLN A 121 -9.71 14.58 18.68
CA GLN A 121 -11.03 14.50 19.34
C GLN A 121 -11.58 13.07 19.32
N PHE A 122 -11.42 12.37 18.20
CA PHE A 122 -12.06 11.07 17.97
C PHE A 122 -11.12 9.87 18.14
N GLY A 123 -9.82 10.12 18.35
CA GLY A 123 -8.81 9.08 18.35
C GLY A 123 -8.57 8.50 16.96
N PRO A 124 -8.13 7.23 16.84
CA PRO A 124 -7.78 6.64 15.55
C PRO A 124 -8.99 6.52 14.61
N VAL A 125 -8.87 7.11 13.43
CA VAL A 125 -9.86 7.02 12.35
C VAL A 125 -9.27 6.35 11.11
N VAL A 126 -10.13 5.64 10.38
CA VAL A 126 -9.85 5.03 9.08
C VAL A 126 -10.59 5.83 8.00
N LEU A 127 -9.86 6.22 6.96
CA LEU A 127 -10.35 6.88 5.77
C LEU A 127 -10.33 5.88 4.62
N ILE A 128 -11.44 5.80 3.88
CA ILE A 128 -11.58 4.93 2.72
C ILE A 128 -12.01 5.81 1.55
N VAL A 129 -11.28 5.73 0.44
CA VAL A 129 -11.52 6.53 -0.76
C VAL A 129 -11.50 5.61 -1.97
N ILE A 130 -12.41 5.82 -2.92
CA ILE A 130 -12.31 5.18 -4.25
C ILE A 130 -11.19 5.87 -5.04
N GLY A 131 -10.17 5.10 -5.44
CA GLY A 131 -8.94 5.52 -6.09
C GLY A 131 -9.04 5.69 -7.61
N GLY A 132 -7.87 5.87 -8.26
CA GLY A 132 -7.75 6.05 -9.71
C GLY A 132 -8.13 7.46 -10.20
N THR A 133 -8.32 7.60 -11.52
CA THR A 133 -8.70 8.87 -12.16
C THR A 133 -10.02 9.46 -11.62
N ALA A 134 -10.85 8.64 -10.98
CA ALA A 134 -12.10 9.05 -10.35
C ALA A 134 -11.92 9.93 -9.10
N VAL A 135 -10.77 9.85 -8.40
CA VAL A 135 -10.47 10.67 -7.20
C VAL A 135 -10.53 12.16 -7.52
N LYS A 136 -10.06 12.56 -8.72
CA LYS A 136 -10.00 13.97 -9.13
C LYS A 136 -11.38 14.60 -9.33
N ILE A 137 -12.43 13.79 -9.45
CA ILE A 137 -13.78 14.27 -9.81
C ILE A 137 -14.72 14.25 -8.61
N TYR A 138 -14.66 13.23 -7.74
CA TYR A 138 -15.74 13.01 -6.76
C TYR A 138 -15.40 13.26 -5.29
N ARG A 139 -14.11 13.31 -4.88
CA ARG A 139 -13.71 13.37 -3.45
C ARG A 139 -14.54 12.43 -2.56
N ASP A 140 -14.85 11.23 -3.08
CA ASP A 140 -15.77 10.28 -2.46
C ASP A 140 -15.03 9.54 -1.34
N VAL A 141 -15.13 10.10 -0.13
CA VAL A 141 -14.44 9.63 1.08
C VAL A 141 -15.46 9.22 2.13
N VAL A 142 -15.20 8.09 2.76
CA VAL A 142 -15.94 7.65 3.94
C VAL A 142 -14.97 7.48 5.09
N VAL A 143 -15.37 7.98 6.27
CA VAL A 143 -14.58 7.91 7.50
C VAL A 143 -15.26 6.99 8.49
N ARG A 144 -14.46 6.21 9.22
CA ARG A 144 -14.90 5.35 10.34
C ARG A 144 -13.93 5.48 11.51
N MET A 145 -14.45 5.41 12.74
CA MET A 145 -13.59 5.21 13.91
C MET A 145 -12.98 3.81 13.88
N ALA A 146 -11.73 3.68 14.33
CA ALA A 146 -11.11 2.41 14.61
C ALA A 146 -11.40 1.96 16.06
N PRO A 147 -11.52 0.64 16.33
CA PRO A 147 -11.58 -0.43 15.35
C PRO A 147 -12.94 -0.45 14.62
N THR A 148 -12.90 -0.80 13.33
CA THR A 148 -14.06 -1.01 12.47
C THR A 148 -14.43 -2.50 12.46
N THR A 149 -15.74 -2.79 12.37
CA THR A 149 -16.29 -4.14 12.22
C THR A 149 -16.71 -4.40 10.79
N GLU A 150 -16.91 -5.66 10.42
CA GLU A 150 -17.36 -6.10 9.09
C GLU A 150 -18.59 -5.30 8.63
N LYS A 151 -19.59 -5.17 9.51
CA LYS A 151 -20.81 -4.41 9.24
C LYS A 151 -20.52 -2.92 8.98
N LYS A 152 -19.63 -2.30 9.76
CA LYS A 152 -19.26 -0.88 9.60
C LYS A 152 -18.42 -0.64 8.34
N ALA A 153 -17.53 -1.56 8.00
CA ALA A 153 -16.71 -1.53 6.79
C ALA A 153 -17.58 -1.72 5.54
N LEU A 154 -18.45 -2.74 5.53
CA LEU A 154 -19.39 -2.96 4.43
C LEU A 154 -20.35 -1.78 4.27
N GLY A 155 -20.84 -1.23 5.39
CA GLY A 155 -21.63 0.00 5.38
C GLY A 155 -20.88 1.17 4.74
N ALA A 156 -19.58 1.33 5.04
CA ALA A 156 -18.76 2.38 4.45
C ALA A 156 -18.63 2.23 2.92
N LEU A 157 -18.43 1.00 2.43
CA LEU A 157 -18.35 0.73 0.99
C LEU A 157 -19.68 1.02 0.27
N ASN A 158 -20.82 0.83 0.96
CA ASN A 158 -22.15 1.11 0.42
C ASN A 158 -22.53 2.60 0.45
N GLU A 159 -21.86 3.40 1.28
CA GLU A 159 -22.08 4.86 1.39
C GLU A 159 -21.42 5.65 0.26
N PHE A 160 -20.48 5.06 -0.46
CA PHE A 160 -19.85 5.71 -1.61
C PHE A 160 -20.89 6.12 -2.65
N ARG A 161 -20.81 7.39 -3.07
CA ARG A 161 -21.59 7.88 -4.23
C ARG A 161 -21.22 7.10 -5.48
N GLY A 162 -19.94 6.76 -5.62
CA GLY A 162 -19.38 5.95 -6.69
C GLY A 162 -19.42 4.44 -6.44
N ARG A 163 -20.29 3.92 -5.56
CA ARG A 163 -20.34 2.47 -5.23
C ARG A 163 -20.47 1.56 -6.47
N GLU A 164 -21.06 2.04 -7.55
CA GLU A 164 -21.14 1.30 -8.82
C GLU A 164 -19.77 0.97 -9.42
N LEU A 165 -18.73 1.76 -9.12
CA LEU A 165 -17.36 1.46 -9.51
C LEU A 165 -16.82 0.20 -8.81
N LEU A 166 -17.37 -0.15 -7.64
CA LEU A 166 -17.04 -1.37 -6.90
C LEU A 166 -17.98 -2.53 -7.27
N THR A 167 -19.27 -2.28 -7.51
CA THR A 167 -20.26 -3.33 -7.83
C THR A 167 -20.36 -3.65 -9.32
N GLY A 168 -19.54 -3.01 -10.16
CA GLY A 168 -19.48 -3.20 -11.61
C GLY A 168 -20.27 -2.13 -12.37
N HIS A 169 -19.63 -1.54 -13.38
CA HIS A 169 -20.22 -0.55 -14.29
C HIS A 169 -19.87 -0.93 -15.73
N ARG A 170 -20.82 -0.81 -16.69
CA ARG A 170 -20.61 -1.02 -18.14
C ARG A 170 -19.80 -2.27 -18.52
N GLY A 171 -20.18 -3.44 -17.99
CA GLY A 171 -19.57 -4.73 -18.35
C GLY A 171 -18.28 -5.06 -17.60
N GLU A 172 -17.82 -4.20 -16.69
CA GLU A 172 -16.73 -4.53 -15.78
C GLU A 172 -17.18 -5.50 -14.69
N LYS A 173 -16.28 -6.40 -14.30
CA LYS A 173 -16.54 -7.33 -13.20
C LYS A 173 -16.58 -6.59 -11.86
N PRO A 174 -17.49 -6.96 -10.95
CA PRO A 174 -17.53 -6.41 -9.61
C PRO A 174 -16.28 -6.78 -8.81
N VAL A 175 -15.91 -5.91 -7.89
CA VAL A 175 -14.95 -6.19 -6.83
C VAL A 175 -15.55 -7.22 -5.87
N ASN A 176 -14.75 -8.19 -5.44
CA ASN A 176 -15.12 -9.04 -4.33
C ASN A 176 -15.04 -8.23 -3.02
N LEU A 177 -16.20 -7.89 -2.47
CA LEU A 177 -16.26 -7.06 -1.26
C LEU A 177 -15.76 -7.81 -0.01
N LYS A 178 -15.82 -9.15 0.02
CA LYS A 178 -15.41 -9.92 1.20
C LYS A 178 -13.93 -9.74 1.58
N PRO A 179 -12.94 -9.95 0.69
CA PRO A 179 -11.53 -9.69 1.00
C PRO A 179 -11.25 -8.20 1.26
N LEU A 180 -11.95 -7.28 0.58
CA LEU A 180 -11.79 -5.84 0.81
C LEU A 180 -12.25 -5.45 2.22
N VAL A 181 -13.44 -5.89 2.64
CA VAL A 181 -13.95 -5.67 3.99
C VAL A 181 -13.00 -6.28 5.01
N LYS A 182 -12.48 -7.48 4.76
CA LYS A 182 -11.53 -8.10 5.69
C LYS A 182 -10.23 -7.32 5.80
N LEU A 183 -9.72 -6.80 4.70
CA LEU A 183 -8.56 -5.92 4.67
C LEU A 183 -8.81 -4.65 5.50
N ILE A 184 -9.96 -4.00 5.35
CA ILE A 184 -10.34 -2.80 6.12
C ILE A 184 -10.41 -3.11 7.63
N GLU A 185 -11.01 -4.24 8.02
CA GLU A 185 -11.05 -4.67 9.43
C GLU A 185 -9.63 -4.84 9.99
N ARG A 186 -8.78 -5.62 9.29
CA ARG A 186 -7.40 -5.87 9.72
C ARG A 186 -6.56 -4.61 9.79
N PHE A 187 -6.75 -3.72 8.83
CA PHE A 187 -6.14 -2.39 8.85
C PHE A 187 -6.60 -1.60 10.07
N SER A 188 -7.89 -1.60 10.38
CA SER A 188 -8.43 -0.88 11.53
C SER A 188 -7.94 -1.43 12.87
N GLU A 189 -7.81 -2.76 13.00
CA GLU A 189 -7.17 -3.40 14.16
C GLU A 189 -5.69 -2.98 14.27
N MET A 190 -4.96 -2.99 13.16
CA MET A 190 -3.56 -2.56 13.10
C MET A 190 -3.39 -1.10 13.54
N VAL A 191 -4.25 -0.19 13.07
CA VAL A 191 -4.21 1.23 13.45
C VAL A 191 -4.34 1.40 14.96
N ILE A 192 -5.26 0.68 15.59
CA ILE A 192 -5.41 0.69 17.06
C ILE A 192 -4.12 0.22 17.72
N ASP A 193 -3.59 -0.91 17.26
CA ASP A 193 -2.38 -1.52 17.83
C ASP A 193 -1.13 -0.65 17.72
N LEU A 194 -1.05 0.22 16.70
CA LEU A 194 0.12 1.04 16.39
C LEU A 194 -0.04 2.52 16.77
N ARG A 195 -1.20 2.93 17.31
CA ARG A 195 -1.57 4.34 17.54
C ARG A 195 -0.58 5.16 18.37
N GLU A 196 0.19 4.53 19.26
CA GLU A 196 1.18 5.24 20.10
C GLU A 196 2.51 5.47 19.36
N TRP A 197 2.76 4.76 18.27
CA TRP A 197 4.04 4.79 17.54
C TRP A 197 3.92 5.38 16.14
N VAL A 198 2.73 5.37 15.56
CA VAL A 198 2.47 5.74 14.17
C VAL A 198 1.41 6.83 14.14
N GLU A 199 1.76 7.99 13.60
CA GLU A 199 0.88 9.15 13.46
C GLU A 199 -0.17 8.91 12.36
N SER A 200 0.29 8.42 11.21
CA SER A 200 -0.56 8.17 10.05
C SER A 200 -0.07 6.99 9.22
N ILE A 201 -1.03 6.33 8.57
CA ILE A 201 -0.78 5.22 7.65
C ILE A 201 -1.56 5.49 6.38
N ASP A 202 -0.96 5.24 5.22
CA ASP A 202 -1.58 5.42 3.92
C ASP A 202 -1.28 4.21 3.05
N MET A 203 -2.29 3.39 2.74
CA MET A 203 -2.21 2.34 1.73
C MET A 203 -2.77 2.88 0.42
N ASN A 204 -1.87 3.20 -0.50
CA ASN A 204 -2.21 3.86 -1.77
C ASN A 204 -1.26 3.45 -2.91
N PRO A 205 -1.70 2.60 -3.85
CA PRO A 205 -3.06 2.09 -3.98
C PRO A 205 -3.30 0.78 -3.21
N VAL A 206 -4.56 0.56 -2.84
CA VAL A 206 -5.13 -0.76 -2.58
C VAL A 206 -5.84 -1.23 -3.85
N PHE A 207 -5.36 -2.28 -4.50
CA PHE A 207 -6.05 -2.88 -5.65
C PHE A 207 -7.05 -3.91 -5.18
N SER A 208 -8.28 -3.86 -5.70
CA SER A 208 -9.31 -4.88 -5.44
C SER A 208 -9.90 -5.38 -6.75
N ASN A 209 -10.00 -6.70 -6.91
CA ASN A 209 -10.54 -7.35 -8.10
C ASN A 209 -11.63 -8.37 -7.72
N GLU A 210 -12.06 -9.19 -8.68
CA GLU A 210 -13.13 -10.18 -8.48
C GLU A 210 -12.74 -11.32 -7.53
N LYS A 211 -11.48 -11.39 -7.11
CA LYS A 211 -10.96 -12.44 -6.23
C LYS A 211 -10.47 -11.91 -4.89
N ASN A 212 -9.59 -10.91 -4.91
CA ASN A 212 -8.79 -10.48 -3.77
C ASN A 212 -8.58 -8.96 -3.73
N SER A 213 -8.07 -8.48 -2.60
CA SER A 213 -7.64 -7.10 -2.37
C SER A 213 -6.21 -7.07 -1.85
N PHE A 214 -5.38 -6.17 -2.38
CA PHE A 214 -3.95 -6.08 -2.06
C PHE A 214 -3.57 -4.62 -1.80
N ALA A 215 -2.88 -4.36 -0.69
CA ALA A 215 -2.19 -3.10 -0.47
C ALA A 215 -0.89 -3.12 -1.29
N ALA A 216 -0.88 -2.42 -2.42
CA ALA A 216 0.26 -2.46 -3.35
C ALA A 216 1.41 -1.55 -2.93
N ASP A 217 1.09 -0.45 -2.25
CA ASP A 217 2.05 0.45 -1.61
C ASP A 217 1.49 0.87 -0.26
N ALA A 218 2.39 1.19 0.67
CA ALA A 218 2.03 1.63 2.00
C ALA A 218 3.09 2.56 2.59
N ARG A 219 2.63 3.60 3.27
CA ARG A 219 3.46 4.57 3.96
C ARG A 219 3.00 4.70 5.41
N PHE A 220 3.95 4.57 6.34
CA PHE A 220 3.73 4.75 7.76
C PHE A 220 4.59 5.94 8.22
N ILE A 221 3.96 6.98 8.74
CA ILE A 221 4.63 8.13 9.36
C ILE A 221 4.65 7.88 10.87
N LEU A 222 5.84 7.90 11.47
CA LEU A 222 6.00 7.65 12.89
C LEU A 222 5.60 8.90 13.68
N ALA A 223 5.08 8.70 14.89
CA ALA A 223 4.81 9.81 15.80
C ALA A 223 6.14 10.42 16.30
N ASP A 224 6.17 11.74 16.44
CA ASP A 224 7.25 12.43 17.15
C ASP A 224 7.29 11.96 18.61
N ASN A 225 8.47 11.61 19.12
CA ASN A 225 8.65 11.22 20.53
C ASN A 225 8.59 12.42 21.47
#